data_AF-A0A2G8ST99-F1
#
_entry.id   AF-A0A2G8ST99-F1
#
_cell.length_a   1.000
_cell.length_b   1.000
_cell.length_c   1.000
_cell.angle_alpha   90.00
_cell.angle_beta   90.00
_cell.angle_gamma   90.00
#
_symmetry.space_group_name_H-M   'P 1'
#
loop_
_entity.id
_entity.type
_entity.pdbx_description
1 polymer ?
#
loop_
_entity_poly.entity_id
_entity_poly.type
_entity_poly.pdbx_seq_one_letter_code
_entity_poly.pdbx_strand_id
1 'polypeptide(L)'
;MHAMGLNRQYSTISDDTLDELLKAYKKLKPNSGVRYITGFLRAGGIRIQRQRIHDCLQRIDRLGQILRNHAAIDRRVYTVPHSNYLWHIDGHHKLIRWGLVIHGGADGSDRLFNKEYPY
;
A
#
# COMPACT_ATOMS: atom_id res chain seq x y z
N MET A 1 19.96 25.44 -18.60
CA MET A 1 20.18 24.91 -17.24
C MET A 1 19.56 23.51 -17.14
N HIS A 2 20.38 22.46 -17.28
CA HIS A 2 19.99 21.07 -17.07
C HIS A 2 20.08 20.77 -15.56
N ALA A 3 18.98 20.94 -14.83
CA ALA A 3 18.96 20.67 -13.39
C ALA A 3 18.95 19.15 -13.15
N MET A 4 20.07 18.60 -12.66
CA MET A 4 20.21 17.28 -12.02
C MET A 4 19.38 16.14 -12.61
N GLY A 5 19.70 15.59 -13.80
CA GLY A 5 19.38 14.21 -14.26
C GLY A 5 17.96 13.61 -14.10
N LEU A 6 16.99 14.36 -13.55
CA LEU A 6 15.68 13.89 -13.18
C LEU A 6 14.79 14.11 -14.39
N ASN A 7 14.78 13.13 -15.28
CA ASN A 7 13.81 13.10 -16.35
C ASN A 7 12.40 12.99 -15.72
N ARG A 8 11.70 14.12 -15.66
CA ARG A 8 10.34 14.23 -15.11
C ARG A 8 9.27 13.83 -16.13
N GLN A 9 9.65 13.47 -17.35
CA GLN A 9 8.71 13.14 -18.41
C GLN A 9 8.04 11.80 -18.16
N TYR A 10 6.75 11.73 -18.50
CA TYR A 10 6.02 10.47 -18.51
C TYR A 10 6.37 9.68 -19.77
N SER A 11 6.44 8.36 -19.64
CA SER A 11 6.67 7.45 -20.76
C SER A 11 5.43 7.41 -21.67
N THR A 12 5.66 7.46 -22.98
CA THR A 12 4.62 7.43 -24.02
C THR A 12 4.25 6.01 -24.44
N ILE A 13 4.15 5.08 -23.48
CA ILE A 13 3.68 3.71 -23.77
C ILE A 13 2.15 3.71 -23.96
N SER A 14 1.63 2.79 -24.77
CA SER A 14 0.18 2.62 -24.95
C SER A 14 -0.47 2.00 -23.72
N ASP A 15 -1.80 2.13 -23.64
CA ASP A 15 -2.58 1.48 -22.58
C ASP A 15 -2.53 -0.06 -22.72
N ASP A 16 -2.51 -0.61 -23.93
CA ASP A 16 -2.42 -2.06 -24.16
C ASP A 16 -1.10 -2.65 -23.64
N THR A 17 0.03 -1.99 -23.94
CA THR A 17 1.34 -2.42 -23.42
C THR A 17 1.41 -2.31 -21.91
N LEU A 18 0.81 -1.26 -21.32
CA LEU A 18 0.71 -1.11 -19.87
C LEU A 18 -0.12 -2.23 -19.24
N ASP A 19 -1.25 -2.59 -19.86
CA ASP A 19 -2.15 -3.64 -19.41
C ASP A 19 -1.45 -5.01 -19.45
N GLU A 20 -0.71 -5.34 -20.49
CA GLU A 20 0.09 -6.57 -20.59
C GLU A 20 1.17 -6.66 -19.51
N LEU A 21 1.94 -5.59 -19.31
CA LEU A 21 2.96 -5.51 -18.27
C LEU A 21 2.37 -5.70 -16.87
N LEU A 22 1.25 -5.04 -16.58
CA LEU A 22 0.62 -5.15 -15.27
C LEU A 22 -0.10 -6.48 -15.06
N LYS A 23 -0.64 -7.11 -16.11
CA LYS A 23 -1.15 -8.50 -16.04
C LYS A 23 -0.04 -9.48 -15.68
N ALA A 24 1.11 -9.40 -16.36
CA ALA A 24 2.27 -10.24 -16.07
C ALA A 24 2.78 -10.03 -14.63
N TYR A 25 2.91 -8.77 -14.21
CA TYR A 25 3.31 -8.42 -12.84
C TYR A 25 2.33 -8.94 -11.80
N LYS A 26 1.02 -8.79 -12.02
CA LYS A 26 -0.04 -9.27 -11.12
C LYS A 26 -0.09 -10.79 -11.02
N LYS A 27 0.23 -11.52 -12.09
CA LYS A 27 0.36 -12.98 -12.04
C LYS A 27 1.46 -13.41 -11.06
N LEU A 28 2.58 -12.67 -11.00
CA LEU A 28 3.67 -12.94 -10.07
C LEU A 28 3.38 -12.41 -8.65
N LYS A 29 2.70 -11.27 -8.54
CA LYS A 29 2.44 -10.56 -7.28
C LYS A 29 0.96 -10.14 -7.18
N PRO A 30 0.01 -11.08 -6.97
CA PRO A 30 -1.42 -10.79 -7.07
C PRO A 30 -1.90 -9.71 -6.09
N ASN A 31 -1.35 -9.72 -4.87
CA ASN A 31 -1.76 -8.82 -3.79
C ASN A 31 -1.03 -7.46 -3.80
N SER A 32 -0.21 -7.17 -4.80
CA SER A 32 0.51 -5.90 -4.88
C SER A 32 -0.45 -4.71 -5.08
N GLY A 33 -0.33 -3.69 -4.26
CA GLY A 33 -1.05 -2.42 -4.43
C GLY A 33 -0.36 -1.44 -5.39
N VAL A 34 -1.02 -0.31 -5.66
CA VAL A 34 -0.56 0.74 -6.60
C VAL A 34 0.86 1.24 -6.30
N ARG A 35 1.27 1.30 -5.02
CA ARG A 35 2.64 1.72 -4.64
C ARG A 35 3.71 0.76 -5.15
N TYR A 36 3.48 -0.54 -5.02
CA TYR A 36 4.42 -1.57 -5.51
C TYR A 36 4.50 -1.56 -7.03
N ILE A 37 3.35 -1.45 -7.70
CA ILE A 37 3.28 -1.30 -9.16
C ILE A 37 4.04 -0.07 -9.64
N THR A 38 3.85 1.08 -8.97
CA THR A 38 4.56 2.31 -9.30
C THR A 38 6.07 2.15 -9.12
N GLY A 39 6.50 1.45 -8.07
CA GLY A 39 7.91 1.12 -7.84
C GLY A 39 8.48 0.22 -8.93
N PHE A 40 7.75 -0.84 -9.29
CA PHE A 40 8.13 -1.76 -10.37
C PHE A 40 8.31 -1.04 -11.71
N LEU A 41 7.33 -0.25 -12.13
CA LEU A 41 7.42 0.52 -13.38
C LEU A 41 8.63 1.48 -13.35
N ARG A 42 8.84 2.19 -12.24
CA ARG A 42 9.97 3.11 -12.08
C ARG A 42 11.33 2.42 -12.10
N ALA A 43 11.44 1.23 -11.50
CA ALA A 43 12.65 0.43 -11.55
C ALA A 43 12.98 0.00 -12.99
N GLY A 44 11.96 -0.21 -13.83
CA GLY A 44 12.11 -0.43 -15.27
C GLY A 44 12.27 0.85 -16.11
N GLY A 45 12.47 2.02 -15.49
CA GLY A 45 12.60 3.29 -16.22
C GLY A 45 11.29 3.85 -16.79
N ILE A 46 10.15 3.22 -16.47
CA ILE A 46 8.83 3.61 -16.98
C ILE A 46 8.13 4.49 -15.96
N ARG A 47 7.84 5.75 -16.35
CA ARG A 47 7.14 6.70 -15.50
C ARG A 47 5.75 6.95 -16.07
N ILE A 48 4.71 6.47 -15.38
CA ILE A 48 3.31 6.61 -15.81
C ILE A 48 2.54 7.52 -14.85
N GLN A 49 1.56 8.25 -15.40
CA GLN A 49 0.61 9.03 -14.62
C GLN A 49 -0.16 8.10 -13.67
N ARG A 50 -0.38 8.55 -12.43
CA ARG A 50 -1.10 7.77 -11.44
C ARG A 50 -2.49 7.34 -11.93
N GLN A 51 -3.20 8.23 -12.62
CA GLN A 51 -4.52 7.96 -13.17
C GLN A 51 -4.51 6.77 -14.14
N ARG A 52 -3.58 6.74 -15.10
CA ARG A 52 -3.44 5.63 -16.06
C ARG A 52 -3.16 4.28 -15.38
N ILE A 53 -2.43 4.27 -14.27
CA ILE A 53 -2.22 3.04 -13.49
C ILE A 53 -3.54 2.57 -12.85
N HIS A 54 -4.35 3.50 -12.34
CA HIS A 54 -5.68 3.16 -11.80
C HIS A 54 -6.62 2.66 -12.90
N ASP A 55 -6.65 3.32 -14.05
CA ASP A 55 -7.49 2.93 -15.19
C ASP A 55 -7.10 1.54 -15.70
N CYS A 56 -5.80 1.27 -15.85
CA CYS A 56 -5.27 -0.06 -16.16
C CYS A 56 -5.74 -1.11 -15.15
N LEU A 57 -5.59 -0.84 -13.85
CA LEU A 57 -6.03 -1.77 -12.80
C LEU A 57 -7.54 -2.01 -12.80
N GLN A 58 -8.35 -1.04 -13.18
CA GLN A 58 -9.79 -1.22 -13.37
C GLN A 58 -10.10 -2.11 -14.58
N ARG A 59 -9.31 -2.03 -15.66
CA ARG A 59 -9.46 -2.89 -16.84
C ARG A 59 -9.03 -4.33 -16.57
N ILE A 60 -7.92 -4.54 -15.86
CA ILE A 60 -7.32 -5.88 -15.70
C ILE A 60 -7.77 -6.65 -14.45
N ASP A 61 -8.20 -5.96 -13.37
CA ASP A 61 -8.46 -6.57 -12.05
C ASP A 61 -9.60 -5.88 -11.30
N ARG A 62 -10.75 -5.69 -11.98
CA ARG A 62 -11.93 -5.03 -11.37
C ARG A 62 -12.49 -5.84 -10.20
N LEU A 63 -12.66 -7.15 -10.39
CA LEU A 63 -13.22 -8.04 -9.37
C LEU A 63 -12.28 -8.22 -8.17
N GLY A 64 -10.97 -8.40 -8.40
CA GLY A 64 -10.02 -8.53 -7.29
C GLY A 64 -9.86 -7.23 -6.49
N GLN A 65 -10.04 -6.06 -7.10
CA GLN A 65 -10.13 -4.80 -6.34
C GLN A 65 -11.34 -4.77 -5.41
N ILE A 66 -12.52 -5.13 -5.92
CA ILE A 66 -13.76 -5.13 -5.14
C ILE A 66 -13.63 -6.12 -3.98
N LEU A 67 -13.22 -7.36 -4.24
CA LEU A 67 -13.06 -8.39 -3.21
C LEU A 67 -12.06 -7.97 -2.11
N ARG A 68 -10.94 -7.33 -2.46
CA ARG A 68 -9.98 -6.83 -1.46
C ARG A 68 -10.51 -5.66 -0.64
N ASN A 69 -11.34 -4.79 -1.23
CA ASN A 69 -11.98 -3.71 -0.49
C ASN A 69 -13.05 -4.23 0.48
N HIS A 70 -13.69 -5.36 0.16
CA HIS A 70 -14.67 -6.02 1.03
C HIS A 70 -14.06 -6.99 2.04
N ALA A 71 -12.81 -7.41 1.84
CA ALA A 71 -12.09 -8.23 2.83
C ALA A 71 -11.80 -7.38 4.07
N ALA A 72 -12.68 -7.46 5.07
CA ALA A 72 -12.42 -6.93 6.38
C ALA A 72 -11.14 -7.59 6.93
N ILE A 73 -10.22 -6.77 7.44
CA ILE A 73 -9.08 -7.29 8.19
C ILE A 73 -9.64 -7.91 9.46
N ASP A 74 -9.58 -9.24 9.56
CA ASP A 74 -9.96 -9.93 10.79
C ASP A 74 -8.97 -9.55 11.89
N ARG A 75 -9.46 -8.79 12.88
CA ARG A 75 -8.64 -8.33 14.00
C ARG A 75 -8.61 -9.44 15.04
N ARG A 76 -7.41 -9.92 15.35
CA ARG A 76 -7.21 -10.90 16.41
C ARG A 76 -7.61 -10.31 17.76
N VAL A 77 -8.51 -10.98 18.46
CA VAL A 77 -8.78 -10.75 19.88
C VAL A 77 -7.71 -11.48 20.69
N TYR A 78 -7.07 -10.78 21.64
CA TYR A 78 -6.07 -11.37 22.52
C TYR A 78 -6.29 -10.88 23.95
N THR A 79 -5.86 -11.69 24.91
CA THR A 79 -5.84 -11.35 26.34
C THR A 79 -4.41 -11.47 26.86
N VAL A 80 -4.04 -10.61 27.80
CA VAL A 80 -2.73 -10.62 28.44
C VAL A 80 -2.88 -10.80 29.95
N PRO A 81 -1.99 -11.54 30.62
CA PRO A 81 -2.11 -11.85 32.05
C PRO A 81 -1.90 -10.62 32.96
N HIS A 82 -1.07 -9.67 32.54
CA HIS A 82 -0.79 -8.44 33.30
C HIS A 82 -0.18 -7.36 32.40
N SER A 83 -0.04 -6.14 32.93
CA SER A 83 0.67 -5.04 32.28
C SER A 83 2.12 -5.41 31.93
N ASN A 84 2.65 -4.73 30.91
CA ASN A 84 3.96 -4.98 30.31
C ASN A 84 4.17 -6.36 29.68
N TYR A 85 3.12 -7.17 29.52
CA TYR A 85 3.24 -8.49 28.89
C TYR A 85 3.31 -8.40 27.35
N LEU A 86 2.62 -7.42 26.74
CA LEU A 86 2.62 -7.18 25.30
C LEU A 86 2.59 -5.68 25.04
N TRP A 87 3.33 -5.22 24.05
CA TRP A 87 3.31 -3.82 23.61
C TRP A 87 2.94 -3.74 22.13
N HIS A 88 2.01 -2.85 21.80
CA HIS A 88 1.67 -2.48 20.44
C HIS A 88 2.48 -1.29 20.02
N ILE A 89 3.13 -1.36 18.85
CA ILE A 89 3.85 -0.23 18.26
C ILE A 89 3.36 -0.08 16.82
N ASP A 90 2.91 1.12 16.46
CA ASP A 90 2.55 1.47 15.09
C ASP A 90 3.27 2.74 14.62
N GLY A 91 3.55 2.79 13.32
CA GLY A 91 4.29 3.87 12.69
C GLY A 91 3.41 4.71 11.77
N HIS A 92 3.37 6.02 12.02
CA HIS A 92 2.80 6.99 11.09
C HIS A 92 3.84 7.55 10.10
N HIS A 93 3.87 6.98 8.89
CA HIS A 93 4.89 7.30 7.87
C HIS A 93 4.42 8.32 6.82
N LYS A 94 3.26 8.97 6.95
CA LYS A 94 2.77 9.92 5.93
C LYS A 94 3.68 11.13 5.78
N LEU A 95 4.42 11.50 6.83
CA LEU A 95 5.32 12.65 6.87
C LEU A 95 6.77 12.33 6.43
N ILE A 96 7.06 11.11 5.98
CA ILE A 96 8.43 10.65 5.72
C ILE A 96 9.17 11.48 4.66
N ARG A 97 8.45 12.15 3.75
CA ARG A 97 9.06 13.05 2.75
C ARG A 97 9.69 14.30 3.35
N TRP A 98 9.26 14.69 4.55
CA TRP A 98 9.84 15.79 5.33
C TRP A 98 10.86 15.29 6.36
N GLY A 99 11.26 14.01 6.30
CA GLY A 99 12.18 13.40 7.26
C GLY A 99 11.54 13.06 8.61
N LEU A 100 10.20 13.09 8.72
CA LEU A 100 9.48 12.84 9.96
C LEU A 100 8.75 11.49 9.93
N VAL A 101 8.92 10.70 10.99
CA VAL A 101 8.15 9.48 11.26
C VAL A 101 7.75 9.49 12.73
N ILE A 102 6.45 9.30 13.00
CA ILE A 102 5.92 9.27 14.36
C ILE A 102 5.63 7.81 14.72
N HIS A 103 6.08 7.35 15.88
CA HIS A 103 5.75 6.03 16.39
C HIS A 103 4.89 6.18 17.66
N GLY A 104 3.78 5.46 17.72
CA GLY A 104 2.95 5.35 18.91
C GLY A 104 3.13 3.97 19.53
N GLY A 105 3.26 3.92 20.86
CA GLY A 105 3.34 2.70 21.64
C GLY A 105 2.21 2.64 22.68
N ALA A 106 1.59 1.47 22.86
CA ALA A 106 0.58 1.23 23.90
C ALA A 106 0.74 -0.15 24.53
N ASP A 107 0.46 -0.30 25.82
CA ASP A 107 0.47 -1.59 26.51
C ASP A 107 -0.79 -2.38 26.12
N GLY A 108 -0.63 -3.67 25.81
CA GLY A 108 -1.74 -4.58 25.50
C GLY A 108 -2.67 -4.86 26.68
N SER A 109 -2.27 -4.49 27.90
CA SER A 109 -3.14 -4.53 29.09
C SER A 109 -4.08 -3.32 29.20
N ASP A 110 -3.87 -2.27 28.40
CA ASP A 110 -4.69 -1.06 28.43
C ASP A 110 -6.10 -1.34 27.90
N ARG A 111 -7.07 -1.27 28.81
CA ARG A 111 -8.49 -1.59 28.57
C ARG A 111 -9.21 -0.66 27.60
N LEU A 112 -8.58 0.43 27.16
CA LEU A 112 -9.12 1.30 26.10
C LEU A 112 -9.05 0.65 24.71
N PHE A 113 -8.08 -0.25 24.48
CA PHE A 113 -7.97 -1.03 23.24
C PHE A 113 -8.62 -2.41 23.34
N ASN A 114 -8.84 -2.88 24.57
CA ASN A 114 -9.36 -4.22 24.85
C ASN A 114 -10.86 -4.26 25.19
N LYS A 115 -11.57 -3.13 25.06
CA LYS A 115 -13.04 -3.08 25.15
C LYS A 115 -13.63 -3.34 23.77
N GLU A 116 -14.11 -4.56 23.61
CA GLU A 116 -15.32 -4.97 22.88
C GLU A 116 -15.91 -3.93 21.91
N TYR A 117 -15.79 -4.20 20.61
CA TYR A 117 -16.87 -3.88 19.68
C TYR A 117 -17.86 -5.06 19.73
N PRO A 118 -18.98 -4.98 20.46
CA PRO A 118 -20.05 -5.95 20.30
C PRO A 118 -20.70 -5.71 18.93
N TYR A 119 -21.13 -6.79 18.27
CA TYR A 119 -22.21 -6.68 17.29
C TYR A 119 -23.48 -6.20 17.98
#